data_AF-A0A081XY10-F1
#
_entry.id   AF-A0A081XY10-F1
#
_cell.length_a   1.000
_cell.length_b   1.000
_cell.length_c   1.000
_cell.angle_alpha   90.00
_cell.angle_beta   90.00
_cell.angle_gamma   90.00
#
_symmetry.space_group_name_H-M   'P 1'
#
loop_
_entity.id
_entity.type
_entity.pdbx_description
1 polymer ?
#
loop_
_entity_poly.entity_id
_entity_poly.type
_entity_poly.pdbx_seq_one_letter_code
_entity_poly.pdbx_strand_id
1 'polypeptide(L)'
;MFDDLPPDLDRLHTLRVWHTLWLQRIDAKIAALTRRQAEQERGRRNRPAPPDWIVELGIGDQRPPLQVHAGDCHMAGRRRRSVDREEARRLLAAGLKACGHCRPDSLLGITDLSGRPALAAAAVPLIEHWNRPVATVHGQVGPGVQHNGVRP
;
A
#
# COMPACT_ATOMS: atom_id res chain seq x y z
N MET A 1 46.48 4.99 34.70
CA MET A 1 46.89 6.00 33.70
C MET A 1 46.27 5.55 32.38
N PHE A 2 45.85 6.46 31.50
CA PHE A 2 45.24 6.05 30.22
C PHE A 2 46.38 5.63 29.28
N ASP A 3 46.82 4.38 29.44
CA ASP A 3 48.03 3.85 28.79
C ASP A 3 47.87 3.67 27.27
N ASP A 4 46.64 3.79 26.78
CA ASP A 4 46.22 3.79 25.38
C ASP A 4 46.27 5.19 24.72
N LEU A 5 46.50 6.24 25.51
CA LEU A 5 46.60 7.60 25.01
C LEU A 5 48.06 8.09 24.93
N PRO A 6 48.38 8.90 23.91
CA PRO A 6 49.70 9.50 23.80
C PRO A 6 49.96 10.50 24.92
N PRO A 7 51.22 10.66 25.37
CA PRO A 7 51.56 11.53 26.49
C PRO A 7 51.65 13.02 26.12
N ASP A 8 51.69 13.36 24.82
CA ASP A 8 51.85 14.75 24.36
C ASP A 8 50.52 15.48 24.17
N LEU A 9 50.48 16.74 24.61
CA LEU A 9 49.26 17.56 24.66
C LEU A 9 48.70 17.87 23.26
N ASP A 10 49.55 18.10 22.27
CA ASP A 10 49.15 18.44 20.91
C ASP A 10 48.42 17.30 20.21
N ARG A 11 48.91 16.06 20.37
CA ARG A 11 48.23 14.87 19.85
C ARG A 11 46.92 14.62 20.58
N LEU A 12 46.86 14.83 21.90
CA LEU A 12 45.60 14.74 22.65
C LEU A 12 44.56 15.77 22.18
N HIS A 13 44.97 17.01 21.89
CA HIS A 13 44.08 18.02 21.32
C HIS A 13 43.57 17.63 19.94
N THR A 14 44.45 17.10 19.09
CA THR A 14 44.09 16.61 17.76
C THR A 14 43.07 15.46 17.84
N LEU A 15 43.32 14.48 18.72
CA LEU A 15 42.39 13.38 18.96
C LEU A 15 41.05 13.91 19.45
N ARG A 16 41.03 14.87 20.39
CA ARG A 16 39.77 15.46 20.88
C ARG A 16 38.96 16.08 19.75
N VAL A 17 39.58 16.89 18.88
CA VAL A 17 38.89 17.51 17.74
C VAL A 17 38.37 16.45 16.79
N TRP A 18 39.21 15.47 16.45
CA TRP A 18 38.83 14.38 15.54
C TRP A 18 37.66 13.55 16.08
N HIS A 19 37.71 13.14 17.34
CA HIS A 19 36.61 12.40 17.98
C HIS A 19 35.34 13.24 18.03
N THR A 20 35.42 14.54 18.29
CA THR A 20 34.26 15.43 18.27
C THR A 20 33.59 15.45 16.89
N LEU A 21 34.38 15.56 15.82
CA LEU A 21 33.87 15.51 14.44
C LEU A 21 33.23 14.15 14.11
N TRP A 22 33.83 13.06 14.57
CA TRP A 22 33.29 11.71 14.35
C TRP A 22 32.00 11.47 15.12
N LEU A 23 31.92 11.90 16.38
CA LEU A 23 30.70 11.83 17.18
C LEU A 23 29.57 12.59 16.49
N GLN A 24 29.81 13.83 16.05
CA GLN A 24 28.82 14.61 15.31
C GLN A 24 28.31 13.89 14.05
N ARG A 25 29.22 13.24 13.29
CA ARG A 25 28.84 12.47 12.10
C ARG A 25 28.01 11.22 12.45
N ILE A 26 28.39 10.52 13.51
CA ILE A 26 27.67 9.34 14.01
C ILE A 26 26.27 9.75 14.47
N ASP A 27 26.16 10.82 15.26
CA ASP A 27 24.88 11.34 15.75
C ASP A 27 23.95 11.75 14.61
N ALA A 28 24.48 12.43 13.59
CA ALA A 28 23.72 12.77 12.39
C ALA A 28 23.21 11.51 11.65
N LYS A 29 24.03 10.45 11.58
CA LYS A 29 23.63 9.18 10.97
C LYS A 29 22.56 8.47 11.79
N ILE A 30 22.69 8.46 13.11
CA ILE A 30 21.68 7.91 14.03
C ILE A 30 20.36 8.64 13.81
N ALA A 31 20.35 9.97 13.87
CA ALA A 31 19.14 10.77 13.68
C ALA A 31 18.45 10.48 12.34
N ALA A 32 19.21 10.39 11.24
CA ALA A 32 18.67 10.04 9.93
C ALA A 32 18.05 8.63 9.89
N LEU A 33 18.70 7.64 10.50
CA LEU A 33 18.19 6.27 10.57
C LEU A 33 16.97 6.15 11.47
N THR A 34 16.97 6.79 12.64
CA THR A 34 15.82 6.85 13.55
C THR A 34 14.61 7.47 12.85
N ARG A 35 14.80 8.57 12.11
CA ARG A 35 13.72 9.17 11.31
C ARG A 35 13.16 8.19 10.29
N ARG A 36 14.03 7.51 9.53
CA ARG A 36 13.61 6.51 8.53
C ARG A 36 12.83 5.36 9.17
N GLN A 37 13.28 4.87 10.33
CA GLN A 37 12.58 3.81 11.07
C GLN A 37 11.20 4.29 11.54
N ALA A 38 11.10 5.51 12.08
CA ALA A 38 9.83 6.09 12.48
C ALA A 38 8.86 6.26 11.29
N GLU A 39 9.35 6.69 10.13
CA GLU A 39 8.55 6.80 8.90
C GLU A 39 8.07 5.42 8.42
N GLN A 40 8.92 4.39 8.48
CA GLN A 40 8.54 3.01 8.15
C GLN A 40 7.48 2.46 9.10
N GLU A 41 7.65 2.68 10.41
CA GLU A 41 6.70 2.23 11.42
C GLU A 41 5.36 2.95 11.29
N ARG A 42 5.38 4.27 11.07
CA ARG A 42 4.18 5.04 10.71
C ARG A 42 3.53 4.50 9.45
N GLY A 43 4.32 4.21 8.43
CA GLY A 43 3.83 3.63 7.18
C GLY A 43 3.23 2.23 7.34
N ARG A 44 3.71 1.43 8.30
CA ARG A 44 3.12 0.12 8.65
C ARG A 44 1.80 0.29 9.41
N ARG A 45 1.78 1.14 10.44
CA ARG A 45 0.58 1.41 11.26
C ARG A 45 -0.55 2.06 10.45
N ASN A 46 -0.19 2.97 9.55
CA ASN A 46 -1.15 3.72 8.75
C ASN A 46 -1.41 3.08 7.38
N ARG A 47 -0.85 1.88 7.11
CA ARG A 47 -1.12 1.17 5.86
C ARG A 47 -2.61 0.82 5.84
N PRO A 48 -3.37 1.22 4.79
CA PRO A 48 -4.73 0.74 4.62
C PRO A 48 -4.73 -0.79 4.62
N ALA A 49 -5.78 -1.39 5.18
CA ALA A 49 -5.99 -2.82 5.03
C ALA A 49 -5.89 -3.18 3.54
N PRO A 50 -5.20 -4.29 3.19
CA PRO A 50 -5.20 -4.74 1.82
C PRO A 50 -6.65 -4.90 1.35
N PRO A 51 -6.99 -4.51 0.11
CA PRO A 51 -8.34 -4.70 -0.39
C PRO A 51 -8.66 -6.20 -0.41
N ASP A 52 -9.91 -6.59 -0.19
CA ASP A 52 -10.29 -8.00 -0.26
C ASP A 52 -10.24 -8.52 -1.71
N TRP A 53 -10.46 -7.64 -2.68
CA TRP A 53 -10.54 -7.98 -4.10
C TRP A 53 -9.77 -6.98 -4.96
N ILE A 54 -9.12 -7.52 -5.99
CA ILE A 54 -8.39 -6.73 -6.98
C ILE A 54 -8.72 -7.22 -8.39
N VAL A 55 -8.61 -6.30 -9.34
CA VAL A 55 -8.71 -6.60 -10.77
C VAL A 55 -7.36 -6.26 -11.41
N GLU A 56 -6.75 -7.26 -12.04
CA GLU A 56 -5.56 -7.11 -12.84
C GLU A 56 -5.89 -6.40 -14.15
N LEU A 57 -5.02 -5.47 -14.55
CA LEU A 57 -5.18 -4.61 -15.71
C LEU A 57 -4.15 -4.94 -16.78
N GLY A 58 -4.59 -4.94 -18.03
CA GLY A 58 -3.75 -5.12 -19.20
C GLY A 58 -2.90 -3.90 -19.53
N ILE A 59 -2.14 -4.07 -20.61
CA ILE A 59 -1.30 -3.01 -21.18
C ILE A 59 -2.13 -2.18 -22.16
N GLY A 60 -1.84 -0.89 -22.27
CA GLY A 60 -2.53 0.06 -23.17
C GLY A 60 -3.27 1.16 -22.42
N ASP A 61 -3.67 2.21 -23.15
CA ASP A 61 -4.23 3.43 -22.56
C ASP A 61 -5.57 3.20 -21.86
N GLN A 62 -6.37 2.25 -22.35
CA GLN A 62 -7.65 1.87 -21.75
C GLN A 62 -7.52 0.92 -20.57
N ARG A 63 -6.31 0.41 -20.29
CA ARG A 63 -5.99 -0.52 -19.18
C ARG A 63 -7.10 -1.57 -18.97
N PRO A 64 -7.37 -2.41 -19.98
CA PRO A 64 -8.54 -3.28 -19.96
C PRO A 64 -8.46 -4.25 -18.77
N PRO A 65 -9.58 -4.53 -18.07
CA PRO A 65 -9.59 -5.52 -17.00
C PRO A 65 -9.31 -6.91 -17.58
N LEU A 66 -8.41 -7.66 -16.95
CA LEU A 66 -7.99 -8.99 -17.41
C LEU A 66 -8.52 -10.12 -16.53
N GLN A 67 -8.36 -9.97 -15.22
CA GLN A 67 -8.62 -11.05 -14.28
C GLN A 67 -8.96 -10.51 -12.89
N VAL A 68 -9.92 -11.13 -12.21
CA VAL A 68 -10.23 -10.86 -10.80
C VAL A 68 -9.37 -11.75 -9.91
N HIS A 69 -8.91 -11.22 -8.78
CA HIS A 69 -8.17 -11.94 -7.75
C HIS A 69 -8.66 -11.55 -6.34
N ALA A 70 -8.39 -12.41 -5.35
CA ALA A 70 -8.32 -11.99 -3.95
C ALA A 70 -7.17 -10.98 -3.79
N GLY A 71 -7.32 -9.99 -2.92
CA GLY A 71 -6.38 -8.86 -2.90
C GLY A 71 -5.00 -9.15 -2.32
N ASP A 72 -4.82 -10.30 -1.67
CA ASP A 72 -3.53 -10.84 -1.23
C ASP A 72 -2.91 -11.85 -2.22
N CYS A 73 -3.54 -12.08 -3.38
CA CYS A 73 -3.07 -13.03 -4.37
C CYS A 73 -1.69 -12.61 -4.94
N HIS A 74 -0.66 -13.40 -4.65
CA HIS A 74 0.71 -13.14 -5.09
C HIS A 74 0.91 -13.34 -6.60
N MET A 75 -0.01 -14.04 -7.28
CA MET A 75 -0.02 -14.23 -8.73
C MET A 75 -0.60 -13.03 -9.50
N ALA A 76 -1.20 -12.06 -8.81
CA ALA A 76 -1.77 -10.89 -9.45
C ALA A 76 -0.65 -9.96 -9.98
N GLY A 77 -0.83 -9.46 -11.20
CA GLY A 77 0.04 -8.48 -11.81
C GLY A 77 0.16 -7.18 -11.01
N ARG A 78 1.26 -6.44 -11.26
CA ARG A 78 1.51 -5.15 -10.58
C ARG A 78 0.48 -4.06 -10.95
N ARG A 79 -0.10 -4.14 -12.15
CA ARG A 79 -1.14 -3.21 -12.62
C ARG A 79 -2.48 -3.75 -12.15
N ARG A 80 -2.99 -3.18 -11.07
CA ARG A 80 -4.22 -3.64 -10.43
C ARG A 80 -5.02 -2.49 -9.85
N ARG A 81 -6.34 -2.68 -9.80
CA ARG A 81 -7.29 -1.78 -9.13
C ARG A 81 -7.97 -2.54 -8.00
N SER A 82 -8.10 -1.93 -6.82
CA SER A 82 -8.96 -2.44 -5.75
C SER A 82 -10.42 -2.33 -6.17
N VAL A 83 -11.22 -3.34 -5.84
CA VAL A 83 -12.68 -3.33 -6.05
C VAL A 83 -13.37 -3.84 -4.80
N ASP A 84 -14.62 -3.44 -4.59
CA ASP A 84 -15.44 -4.04 -3.54
C ASP A 84 -15.96 -5.43 -3.94
N ARG A 85 -16.59 -6.11 -2.99
CA ARG A 85 -17.09 -7.47 -3.17
C ARG A 85 -18.15 -7.54 -4.26
N GLU A 86 -19.07 -6.58 -4.28
CA GLU A 86 -20.18 -6.52 -5.21
C GLU A 86 -19.68 -6.27 -6.65
N GLU A 87 -18.69 -5.41 -6.82
CA GLU A 87 -18.03 -5.14 -8.09
C GLU A 87 -17.27 -6.36 -8.60
N ALA A 88 -16.49 -7.04 -7.74
CA ALA A 88 -15.84 -8.30 -8.09
C ALA A 88 -16.87 -9.34 -8.59
N ARG A 89 -18.00 -9.47 -7.89
CA ARG A 89 -19.10 -10.36 -8.31
C ARG A 89 -19.68 -9.95 -9.67
N ARG A 90 -19.95 -8.65 -9.88
CA ARG A 90 -20.48 -8.15 -11.16
C ARG A 90 -19.54 -8.44 -12.32
N LEU A 91 -18.23 -8.22 -12.15
CA LEU A 91 -17.24 -8.47 -13.18
C LEU A 91 -17.14 -9.95 -13.55
N LEU A 92 -17.14 -10.83 -12.55
CA LEU A 92 -17.14 -12.28 -12.77
C LEU A 92 -18.43 -12.73 -13.46
N ALA A 93 -19.58 -12.20 -13.05
CA ALA A 93 -20.87 -12.47 -13.70
C ALA A 93 -20.93 -11.95 -15.15
N ALA A 94 -20.22 -10.84 -15.44
CA ALA A 94 -20.07 -10.30 -16.78
C ALA A 94 -19.09 -11.10 -17.67
N GLY A 95 -18.45 -12.15 -17.13
CA GLY A 95 -17.56 -13.05 -17.88
C GLY A 95 -16.08 -12.70 -17.77
N LEU A 96 -15.68 -11.77 -16.89
CA LEU A 96 -14.27 -11.52 -16.62
C LEU A 96 -13.64 -12.75 -15.96
N LYS A 97 -12.40 -13.08 -16.36
CA LYS A 97 -11.72 -14.29 -15.90
C LYS A 97 -11.48 -14.25 -14.39
N ALA A 98 -11.76 -15.35 -13.69
CA ALA A 98 -11.31 -15.58 -12.32
C ALA A 98 -9.86 -16.07 -12.31
N CYS A 99 -9.06 -15.63 -11.33
CA CYS A 99 -7.73 -16.20 -11.11
C CYS A 99 -7.83 -17.66 -10.68
N GLY A 100 -7.23 -18.57 -11.44
CA GLY A 100 -7.22 -20.00 -11.11
C GLY A 100 -6.45 -20.33 -9.82
N HIS A 101 -5.55 -19.44 -9.38
CA HIS A 101 -4.75 -19.66 -8.18
C HIS A 101 -5.54 -19.35 -6.90
N CYS A 102 -6.08 -18.13 -6.78
CA CYS A 102 -6.85 -17.74 -5.58
C CYS A 102 -8.35 -18.03 -5.68
N ARG A 103 -8.85 -18.47 -6.85
CA ARG A 103 -10.25 -18.87 -7.10
C ARG A 103 -11.29 -17.91 -6.50
N PRO A 104 -11.27 -16.63 -6.89
CA PRO A 104 -12.14 -15.61 -6.30
C PRO A 104 -13.62 -15.86 -6.57
N ASP A 105 -13.96 -16.49 -7.68
CA ASP A 105 -15.30 -17.00 -7.99
C ASP A 105 -15.81 -17.96 -6.91
N SER A 106 -14.96 -18.90 -6.48
CA SER A 106 -15.29 -19.86 -5.42
C SER A 106 -15.41 -19.17 -4.06
N LEU A 107 -14.49 -18.26 -3.73
CA LEU A 107 -14.52 -17.48 -2.49
C LEU A 107 -15.74 -16.54 -2.42
N LEU A 108 -16.20 -16.05 -3.58
CA LEU A 108 -17.40 -15.24 -3.69
C LEU A 108 -18.68 -16.09 -3.75
N GLY A 109 -18.60 -17.42 -3.79
CA GLY A 109 -19.78 -18.29 -3.89
C GLY A 109 -20.50 -18.17 -5.24
N ILE A 110 -19.77 -17.90 -6.32
CA ILE A 110 -20.28 -17.88 -7.69
C ILE A 110 -20.03 -19.27 -8.28
N THR A 111 -20.82 -20.24 -7.88
CA THR A 111 -20.67 -21.63 -8.31
C THR A 111 -21.84 -22.04 -9.20
N ASP A 112 -22.00 -21.36 -10.35
CA ASP A 112 -22.74 -21.88 -11.52
C ASP A 112 -22.46 -21.10 -12.83
N LEU A 113 -21.19 -20.96 -13.22
CA LEU A 113 -20.82 -20.41 -14.55
C LEU A 113 -20.01 -21.39 -15.39
N SER A 114 -19.90 -22.65 -14.96
CA SER A 114 -19.10 -23.74 -15.57
C SER A 114 -19.53 -24.17 -16.98
N GLY A 115 -20.44 -23.42 -17.64
CA GLY A 115 -21.08 -23.84 -18.87
C GLY A 115 -21.36 -22.75 -19.91
N ARG A 116 -20.78 -21.55 -19.83
CA ARG A 116 -20.88 -20.57 -20.93
C ARG A 116 -19.58 -20.54 -21.74
N PRO A 117 -19.61 -20.82 -23.06
CA PRO A 117 -18.43 -20.62 -23.90
C PRO A 117 -18.01 -19.16 -23.82
N ALA A 118 -16.69 -18.93 -23.84
CA ALA A 118 -16.10 -17.62 -23.95
C ALA A 118 -16.64 -16.95 -25.22
N LEU A 119 -17.68 -16.14 -25.08
CA LEU A 119 -18.09 -15.24 -26.14
C LEU A 119 -16.96 -14.23 -26.30
N ALA A 120 -16.22 -14.42 -27.38
CA ALA A 120 -15.29 -13.45 -27.90
C ALA A 120 -15.98 -12.08 -27.96
N ALA A 121 -15.34 -11.09 -27.34
CA ALA A 121 -15.46 -9.66 -27.64
C ALA A 121 -16.88 -9.15 -27.96
N ALA A 122 -17.83 -9.23 -27.01
CA ALA A 122 -19.03 -8.38 -27.03
C ALA A 122 -19.78 -8.40 -25.68
N ALA A 123 -19.25 -7.70 -24.67
CA ALA A 123 -20.04 -7.27 -23.51
C ALA A 123 -19.58 -5.86 -23.09
N VAL A 124 -19.71 -4.93 -24.04
CA VAL A 124 -19.24 -3.55 -23.92
C VAL A 124 -20.11 -2.66 -23.00
N PRO A 125 -21.43 -2.84 -22.76
CA PRO A 125 -22.17 -1.75 -22.12
C PRO A 125 -22.02 -1.67 -20.59
N LEU A 126 -21.30 -2.60 -19.93
CA LEU A 126 -21.04 -2.52 -18.47
C LEU A 126 -19.58 -2.21 -18.11
N ILE A 127 -18.65 -2.32 -19.06
CA ILE A 127 -17.21 -2.06 -18.87
C ILE A 127 -16.88 -0.57 -19.10
N GLU A 128 -17.73 0.17 -19.81
CA GLU A 128 -17.54 1.60 -20.10
C GLU A 128 -17.47 2.49 -18.83
N HIS A 129 -18.05 2.05 -17.70
CA HIS A 129 -18.01 2.81 -16.43
C HIS A 129 -16.85 2.43 -15.48
N TRP A 130 -15.95 1.52 -15.90
CA TRP A 130 -14.80 1.03 -15.13
C TRP A 130 -13.81 2.13 -14.71
N ASN A 131 -13.78 3.24 -15.44
CA ASN A 131 -12.89 4.38 -15.18
C ASN A 131 -13.31 5.29 -14.01
N ARG A 132 -14.36 4.97 -13.25
CA ARG A 132 -14.68 5.73 -12.03
C ARG A 132 -13.71 5.37 -10.89
N PRO A 133 -13.11 6.37 -10.22
CA PRO A 133 -12.30 6.10 -9.04
C PRO A 133 -13.16 5.42 -7.96
N VAL A 134 -12.63 4.34 -7.36
CA VAL A 134 -13.22 3.82 -6.12
C VAL A 134 -13.08 4.92 -5.08
N ALA A 135 -14.20 5.34 -4.51
CA ALA A 135 -14.17 6.28 -3.40
C ALA A 135 -13.35 5.64 -2.27
N THR A 136 -12.20 6.23 -1.93
CA THR A 136 -11.50 5.93 -0.69
C THR A 136 -12.53 6.09 0.42
N VAL A 137 -12.86 5.00 1.12
CA VAL A 137 -13.63 5.09 2.36
C VAL A 137 -12.74 5.83 3.37
N HIS A 138 -12.82 7.16 3.34
CA HIS A 138 -12.34 7.98 4.42
C HIS A 138 -13.21 7.65 5.61
N GLY A 139 -12.64 6.95 6.60
CA GLY A 139 -13.26 6.81 7.90
C GLY A 139 -13.71 8.20 8.38
N GLN A 140 -15.01 8.37 8.54
CA GLN A 140 -15.61 9.58 9.09
C GLN A 140 -14.99 9.86 10.46
N VAL A 141 -14.16 10.88 10.54
CA VAL A 141 -13.90 11.58 11.79
C VAL A 141 -15.11 12.48 12.01
N GLY A 142 -15.91 12.19 13.03
CA GLY A 142 -17.13 12.93 13.37
C GLY A 142 -16.84 14.41 13.68
N PRO A 143 -17.82 15.31 13.48
CA PRO A 143 -17.64 16.74 13.68
C PRO A 143 -17.52 17.08 15.17
N GLY A 144 -16.68 18.07 15.45
CA GLY A 144 -16.36 18.55 16.79
C GLY A 144 -17.53 19.20 17.52
N VAL A 145 -17.48 19.08 18.85
CA VAL A 145 -18.25 19.91 19.77
C VAL A 145 -17.40 21.14 20.11
N GLN A 146 -17.83 22.31 19.63
CA GLN A 146 -17.38 23.60 20.11
C GLN A 146 -18.17 23.91 21.38
N HIS A 147 -17.48 24.12 22.51
CA HIS A 147 -18.08 24.82 23.64
C HIS A 147 -17.52 26.24 23.71
N ASN A 148 -18.42 27.18 23.45
CA ASN A 148 -18.25 28.62 23.65
C ASN A 148 -17.99 28.95 25.13
N GLY A 149 -17.28 30.05 25.32
CA GLY A 149 -16.71 30.49 26.59
C GLY A 149 -17.69 31.00 27.63
N VAL A 150 -17.11 31.27 28.81
CA VAL A 150 -17.67 32.14 29.84
C VAL A 150 -16.50 32.93 30.45
N ARG A 151 -16.52 34.25 30.22
CA ARG A 151 -15.91 35.28 31.09
C ARG A 151 -16.89 35.54 32.25
N PRO A 152 -16.42 35.97 33.42
CA PRO A 152 -16.08 37.39 33.65
C PRO A 152 -14.58 37.62 33.84
#